data_AF-A0A1D3L6G6-F1
#
_entry.id   AF-A0A1D3L6G6-F1
#
_cell.length_a   1.000
_cell.length_b   1.000
_cell.length_c   1.000
_cell.angle_alpha   90.00
_cell.angle_beta   90.00
_cell.angle_gamma   90.00
#
_symmetry.space_group_name_H-M   'P 1'
#
loop_
_entity.id
_entity.type
_entity.pdbx_description
1 polymer ?
#
loop_
_entity_poly.entity_id
_entity_poly.type
_entity_poly.pdbx_seq_one_letter_code
_entity_poly.pdbx_strand_id
1 'polypeptide(L)'
;QISKDKTIIAMTSVDVDDQNPSRKEHKNPILKKTDSLRASIEYKDCIMNKKFERIYVNLAGYLIEKKGDDLEITYIESINGYSTI
;
A
#
# COMPACT_ATOMS: atom_id res chain seq x y z
N GLN A 1 -0.83 -3.77 21.34
CA GLN A 1 0.62 -3.71 21.62
C GLN A 1 1.25 -4.89 20.91
N ILE A 2 2.30 -4.66 20.10
CA ILE A 2 3.05 -5.72 19.43
C ILE A 2 4.11 -6.23 20.42
N SER A 3 4.36 -7.55 20.47
CA SER A 3 5.39 -8.12 21.36
C SER A 3 6.78 -7.68 20.91
N LYS A 4 7.75 -7.64 21.84
CA LYS A 4 9.14 -7.22 21.55
C LYS A 4 9.79 -7.99 20.40
N ASP A 5 9.40 -9.24 20.22
CA ASP A 5 9.96 -10.15 19.21
C ASP A 5 9.25 -10.07 17.85
N LYS A 6 8.26 -9.16 17.71
CA LYS A 6 7.50 -9.00 16.47
C LYS A 6 7.70 -7.61 15.89
N THR A 7 8.00 -7.57 14.61
CA THR A 7 8.05 -6.33 13.83
C THR A 7 7.05 -6.43 12.68
N ILE A 8 6.28 -5.37 12.48
CA ILE A 8 5.37 -5.24 11.34
C ILE A 8 5.88 -4.11 10.46
N ILE A 9 6.10 -4.40 9.20
CA ILE A 9 6.30 -3.41 8.14
C ILE A 9 5.04 -3.43 7.29
N ALA A 10 4.32 -2.33 7.23
CA ALA A 10 3.08 -2.23 6.46
C ALA A 10 3.12 -1.00 5.55
N MET A 11 2.63 -1.18 4.33
CA MET A 11 2.47 -0.13 3.32
C MET A 11 1.10 -0.24 2.68
N THR A 12 0.60 0.90 2.21
CA THR A 12 -0.73 1.03 1.63
C THR A 12 -0.75 2.20 0.66
N SER A 13 -1.55 2.10 -0.39
CA SER A 13 -1.75 3.21 -1.32
C SER A 13 -2.72 4.23 -0.73
N VAL A 14 -2.32 5.49 -0.79
CA VAL A 14 -3.17 6.64 -0.44
C VAL A 14 -3.81 7.25 -1.70
N ASP A 15 -4.82 8.07 -1.50
CA ASP A 15 -5.36 8.92 -2.57
C ASP A 15 -4.32 10.01 -2.91
N VAL A 16 -3.85 10.03 -4.16
CA VAL A 16 -2.84 10.97 -4.63
C VAL A 16 -3.48 11.88 -5.66
N ASP A 17 -3.38 13.20 -5.46
CA ASP A 17 -3.70 14.17 -6.51
C ASP A 17 -2.53 14.21 -7.50
N ASP A 18 -2.73 13.50 -8.59
CA ASP A 18 -1.76 13.32 -9.66
C ASP A 18 -2.01 14.23 -10.86
N GLN A 19 -2.98 15.14 -10.75
CA GLN A 19 -3.50 15.95 -11.86
C GLN A 19 -3.90 15.11 -13.09
N ASN A 20 -4.20 13.82 -12.90
CA ASN A 20 -4.59 12.95 -14.00
C ASN A 20 -5.96 13.37 -14.54
N PRO A 21 -6.11 13.52 -15.88
CA PRO A 21 -7.38 13.93 -16.48
C PRO A 21 -8.55 12.99 -16.14
N SER A 22 -8.27 11.71 -15.84
CA SER A 22 -9.31 10.75 -15.45
C SER A 22 -9.92 10.99 -14.06
N ARG A 23 -9.22 11.73 -13.18
CA ARG A 23 -9.64 12.12 -11.82
C ARG A 23 -10.28 10.98 -11.00
N LYS A 24 -9.84 9.74 -11.22
CA LYS A 24 -10.36 8.58 -10.47
C LYS A 24 -9.79 8.63 -9.06
N GLU A 25 -10.64 8.93 -8.09
CA GLU A 25 -10.29 8.86 -6.67
C GLU A 25 -10.09 7.40 -6.27
N HIS A 26 -9.03 7.13 -5.51
CA HIS A 26 -8.82 5.83 -4.90
C HIS A 26 -9.19 5.89 -3.44
N LYS A 27 -10.12 5.01 -3.03
CA LYS A 27 -10.46 4.83 -1.63
C LYS A 27 -10.00 3.45 -1.17
N ASN A 28 -8.95 3.45 -0.37
CA ASN A 28 -8.44 2.24 0.25
C ASN A 28 -9.47 1.68 1.25
N PRO A 29 -9.81 0.38 1.19
CA PRO A 29 -10.81 -0.22 2.09
C PRO A 29 -10.31 -0.38 3.54
N ILE A 30 -8.99 -0.35 3.76
CA ILE A 30 -8.36 -0.55 5.08
C ILE A 30 -8.16 0.79 5.79
N LEU A 31 -7.92 1.86 5.04
CA LEU A 31 -7.83 3.20 5.61
C LEU A 31 -9.22 3.69 6.05
N LYS A 32 -9.32 4.19 7.29
CA LYS A 32 -10.54 4.86 7.74
C LYS A 32 -10.64 6.22 7.03
N LYS A 33 -11.88 6.67 6.80
CA LYS A 33 -12.28 7.86 6.03
C LYS A 33 -11.62 9.19 6.46
N THR A 34 -10.79 9.19 7.50
CA THR A 34 -10.25 10.34 8.22
C THR A 34 -8.76 10.58 8.01
N ASP A 35 -8.04 9.71 7.29
CA ASP A 35 -6.60 9.92 7.10
C ASP A 35 -6.37 10.87 5.92
N SER A 36 -6.23 12.14 6.27
CA SER A 36 -6.01 13.35 5.46
C SER A 36 -4.71 13.36 4.63
N LEU A 37 -4.15 12.19 4.30
CA LEU A 37 -2.94 12.04 3.51
C LEU A 37 -3.27 12.10 2.01
N ARG A 38 -3.64 13.30 1.54
CA ARG A 38 -3.60 13.61 0.11
C ARG A 38 -2.21 14.13 -0.24
N ALA A 39 -1.41 13.29 -0.87
CA ALA A 39 -0.15 13.72 -1.46
C ALA A 39 -0.42 14.29 -2.86
N SER A 40 0.20 15.41 -3.20
CA SER A 40 0.27 15.91 -4.57
C SER A 40 1.61 15.48 -5.17
N ILE A 41 1.60 14.90 -6.36
CA ILE A 41 2.81 14.46 -7.05
C ILE A 41 2.76 14.97 -8.48
N GLU A 42 3.80 15.69 -8.91
CA GLU A 42 4.01 16.04 -10.30
C GLU A 42 4.58 14.84 -11.07
N TYR A 43 3.84 14.36 -12.08
CA TYR A 43 4.25 13.22 -12.87
C TYR A 43 5.18 13.65 -14.01
N LYS A 44 6.24 12.87 -14.24
CA LYS A 44 6.99 12.91 -15.51
C LYS A 44 6.13 12.31 -16.63
N ASP A 45 6.24 12.88 -17.82
CA ASP A 45 5.46 12.50 -19.03
C ASP A 45 5.44 11.00 -19.35
N CYS A 46 6.46 10.25 -18.94
CA CYS A 46 6.53 8.79 -19.15
C CYS A 46 5.40 8.01 -18.44
N ILE A 47 4.91 8.51 -17.31
CA ILE A 47 3.83 7.86 -16.54
C ILE A 47 2.45 8.30 -17.07
N MET A 48 2.35 9.51 -17.63
CA MET A 48 1.13 10.05 -18.24
C MET A 48 0.75 9.38 -19.56
N ASN A 49 1.66 8.61 -20.16
CA ASN A 49 1.52 8.07 -21.50
C ASN A 49 0.51 6.90 -21.65
N LYS A 50 -0.38 6.66 -20.66
CA LYS A 50 -1.45 5.63 -20.65
C LYS A 50 -1.00 4.19 -20.99
N LYS A 51 0.31 3.93 -21.08
CA LYS A 51 0.87 2.62 -21.39
C LYS A 51 0.85 1.66 -20.20
N PHE A 52 0.64 2.19 -18.99
CA PHE A 52 0.64 1.41 -17.76
C PHE A 52 -0.71 1.52 -17.06
N GLU A 53 -1.23 0.39 -16.59
CA GLU A 53 -2.41 0.33 -15.74
C GLU A 53 -2.03 0.70 -14.30
N ARG A 54 -2.88 1.51 -13.66
CA ARG A 54 -2.65 1.94 -12.29
C ARG A 54 -3.20 0.90 -11.31
N ILE A 55 -2.31 0.33 -10.51
CA ILE A 55 -2.66 -0.63 -9.47
C ILE A 55 -2.54 0.05 -8.11
N TYR A 56 -3.51 -0.18 -7.24
CA TYR A 56 -3.53 0.35 -5.88
C TYR A 56 -3.43 -0.81 -4.89
N VAL A 57 -2.53 -0.66 -3.92
CA VAL A 57 -2.30 -1.62 -2.85
C VAL A 57 -3.22 -1.28 -1.68
N ASN A 58 -4.10 -2.21 -1.33
CA ASN A 58 -4.93 -2.10 -0.13
C ASN A 58 -4.04 -2.21 1.12
N LEU A 59 -3.23 -3.25 1.17
CA LEU A 59 -2.21 -3.49 2.21
C LEU A 59 -1.13 -4.39 1.62
N ALA A 60 0.13 -4.07 1.86
CA ALA A 60 1.23 -5.00 1.67
C ALA A 60 2.19 -4.88 2.83
N GLY A 61 2.91 -5.96 3.15
CA GLY A 61 3.82 -5.90 4.28
C GLY A 61 4.37 -7.24 4.72
N TYR A 62 5.11 -7.16 5.81
CA TYR A 62 5.76 -8.29 6.42
C TYR A 62 5.44 -8.31 7.91
N LEU A 63 5.10 -9.48 8.42
CA LEU A 63 5.20 -9.82 9.82
C LEU A 63 6.52 -10.57 10.01
N ILE A 64 7.42 -10.00 10.78
CA ILE A 64 8.73 -10.56 11.09
C ILE A 64 8.71 -10.95 12.56
N GLU A 65 8.89 -12.25 12.84
CA GLU A 65 8.83 -12.81 14.19
C GLU A 65 10.16 -13.50 14.53
N LYS A 66 10.78 -13.10 15.65
CA LYS A 66 11.90 -13.84 16.22
C LYS A 66 11.36 -15.02 17.04
N LYS A 67 11.77 -16.23 16.70
CA LYS A 67 11.39 -17.48 17.38
C LYS A 67 12.63 -18.19 17.91
N GLY A 68 13.07 -17.81 19.11
CA GLY A 68 14.33 -18.30 19.68
C GLY A 68 15.52 -17.81 18.86
N ASP A 69 16.24 -18.75 18.25
CA ASP A 69 17.36 -18.49 17.35
C ASP A 69 16.93 -18.33 15.88
N ASP A 70 15.68 -18.64 15.57
CA ASP A 70 15.11 -18.57 14.22
C ASP A 70 14.37 -17.25 13.95
N LEU A 71 14.19 -16.96 12.66
CA LEU A 71 13.40 -15.83 12.15
C LEU A 71 12.31 -16.35 11.21
N GLU A 72 11.07 -16.00 11.49
CA GLU A 72 9.93 -16.28 10.61
C GLU A 72 9.45 -14.99 9.96
N ILE A 73 9.23 -15.03 8.65
CA ILE A 73 8.77 -13.90 7.87
C ILE A 73 7.53 -14.32 7.11
N THR A 74 6.40 -13.70 7.42
CA THR A 74 5.15 -13.85 6.67
C THR A 74 4.94 -12.61 5.82
N TYR A 75 4.77 -12.80 4.51
CA TYR A 75 4.39 -11.74 3.58
C TYR A 75 2.87 -11.69 3.46
N ILE A 76 2.30 -10.50 3.35
CA ILE A 76 0.88 -10.31 3.11
C ILE A 76 0.73 -9.23 2.05
N GLU A 77 -0.14 -9.47 1.07
CA GLU A 77 -0.56 -8.43 0.13
C GLU A 77 -2.05 -8.53 -0.22
N SER A 78 -2.63 -7.37 -0.52
CA SER A 78 -3.97 -7.22 -1.02
C SER A 78 -4.04 -6.06 -2.00
N ILE A 79 -4.58 -6.34 -3.17
CA ILE A 79 -4.99 -5.38 -4.21
C ILE A 79 -6.45 -5.64 -4.54
N ASN A 80 -7.05 -4.81 -5.40
CA ASN A 80 -8.44 -5.05 -5.80
C ASN A 80 -8.57 -6.38 -6.55
N GLY A 81 -9.40 -7.28 -6.05
CA GLY A 81 -9.67 -8.60 -6.66
C GLY A 81 -8.64 -9.69 -6.37
N TYR A 82 -7.51 -9.39 -5.70
CA TYR A 82 -6.47 -10.37 -5.38
C TYR A 82 -5.87 -10.13 -3.99
N SER A 83 -5.69 -11.20 -3.22
CA SER A 83 -5.02 -11.17 -1.92
C SER A 83 -4.27 -12.48 -1.70
N THR A 84 -3.06 -12.41 -1.12
CA THR A 84 -2.18 -13.55 -0.85
C THR A 84 -1.52 -13.40 0.52
N ILE A 85 -1.27 -14.52 1.20
CA ILE A 85 -0.51 -14.65 2.45
C ILE A 85 0.52 -15.76 2.25
#